data_AF-A0A918QQ36-F1
#
_entry.id   AF-A0A918QQ36-F1
#
_cell.length_a   1.000
_cell.length_b   1.000
_cell.length_c   1.000
_cell.angle_alpha   90.00
_cell.angle_beta   90.00
_cell.angle_gamma   90.00
#
_symmetry.space_group_name_H-M   'P 1'
#
loop_
_entity.id
_entity.type
_entity.pdbx_description
1 polymer ?
#
loop_
_entity_poly.entity_id
_entity_poly.type
_entity_poly.pdbx_seq_one_letter_code
_entity_poly.pdbx_strand_id
1 'polypeptide(L)'
;MCNSENLSMKLTFGLFFLLILNINSQNLSHELEIIEKENQECLDKGKFMFNCSVKYYQENDSLLNIVYNKIERNLNSEEKLKIRESQIEWLELRDKEFKKINSENTGFGNGLDDKMFKYQKKAEFVSERIKYLINEFLKALGE
;
A
#
# COMPACT_ATOMS: atom_id res chain seq x y z
N MET A 1 32.69 -32.06 29.88
CA MET A 1 31.99 -32.02 28.58
C MET A 1 30.65 -31.35 28.78
N CYS A 2 30.57 -30.03 28.66
CA CYS A 2 29.29 -29.30 28.64
C CYS A 2 29.53 -28.05 27.79
N ASN A 3 28.83 -27.90 26.67
CA ASN A 3 28.59 -26.62 25.99
C ASN A 3 27.69 -26.73 24.73
N SER A 4 27.24 -27.91 24.29
CA SER A 4 26.42 -28.00 23.07
C SER A 4 24.92 -27.74 23.28
N GLU A 5 24.36 -28.01 24.46
CA GLU A 5 22.90 -27.95 24.69
C GLU A 5 22.36 -26.50 24.80
N ASN A 6 23.16 -25.57 25.35
CA ASN A 6 22.77 -24.15 25.46
C ASN A 6 22.86 -23.36 24.15
N LEU A 7 23.60 -23.87 23.15
CA LEU A 7 23.73 -23.22 21.85
C LEU A 7 22.51 -23.53 20.95
N SER A 8 22.01 -24.76 21.02
CA SER A 8 20.81 -25.24 20.32
C SER A 8 19.52 -24.49 20.74
N MET A 9 19.36 -24.23 22.04
CA MET A 9 18.16 -23.58 22.59
C MET A 9 18.11 -22.07 22.29
N LYS A 10 19.27 -21.42 22.12
CA LYS A 10 19.37 -20.00 21.72
C LYS A 10 19.17 -19.81 20.21
N LEU A 11 19.62 -20.77 19.39
CA LEU A 11 19.38 -20.76 17.95
C LEU A 11 17.88 -20.91 17.62
N THR A 12 17.17 -21.77 18.34
CA THR A 12 15.74 -22.02 18.12
C THR A 12 14.86 -20.84 18.56
N PHE A 13 15.25 -20.10 19.61
CA PHE A 13 14.50 -18.91 20.05
C PHE A 13 14.68 -17.69 19.12
N GLY A 14 15.86 -17.54 18.48
CA GLY A 14 16.10 -16.48 17.49
C GLY A 14 15.33 -16.68 16.19
N LEU A 15 15.17 -17.94 15.75
CA LEU A 15 14.42 -18.29 14.54
C LEU A 15 12.91 -18.02 14.64
N PHE A 16 12.32 -18.15 15.84
CA PHE A 16 10.89 -17.91 16.05
C PHE A 16 10.54 -16.41 16.06
N PHE A 17 11.46 -15.54 16.51
CA PHE A 17 11.23 -14.10 16.54
C PHE A 17 11.25 -13.47 15.14
N LEU A 18 12.09 -14.00 14.23
CA LEU A 18 12.15 -13.58 12.83
C LEU A 18 10.90 -14.00 12.03
N LEU A 19 10.27 -15.12 12.38
CA LEU A 19 9.05 -15.62 11.72
C LEU A 19 7.80 -14.76 12.00
N ILE A 20 7.70 -14.10 13.16
CA ILE A 20 6.50 -13.33 13.53
C ILE A 20 6.46 -11.96 12.83
N LEU A 21 7.63 -11.41 12.46
CA LEU A 21 7.73 -10.11 11.79
C LEU A 21 7.34 -10.20 10.30
N ASN A 22 7.78 -11.25 9.60
CA ASN A 22 7.49 -11.53 8.18
C ASN A 22 5.99 -11.67 7.85
N ILE A 23 5.15 -12.09 8.81
CA ILE A 23 3.71 -12.33 8.58
C ILE A 23 2.96 -11.00 8.37
N ASN A 24 3.48 -9.88 8.89
CA ASN A 24 2.76 -8.61 8.88
C ASN A 24 2.89 -7.83 7.57
N SER A 25 4.02 -7.93 6.88
CA SER A 25 4.31 -7.23 5.62
C SER A 25 3.69 -7.96 4.42
N GLN A 26 3.83 -9.29 4.37
CA GLN A 26 3.19 -10.15 3.35
C GLN A 26 1.67 -9.96 3.33
N ASN A 27 1.05 -9.74 4.49
CA ASN A 27 -0.38 -9.47 4.59
C ASN A 27 -0.78 -8.16 3.88
N LEU A 28 0.03 -7.10 3.99
CA LEU A 28 -0.28 -5.81 3.35
C LEU A 28 -0.12 -5.84 1.84
N SER A 29 0.93 -6.49 1.33
CA SER A 29 1.09 -6.70 -0.13
C SER A 29 -0.06 -7.51 -0.68
N HIS A 30 -0.44 -8.59 0.03
CA HIS A 30 -1.54 -9.44 -0.39
C HIS A 30 -2.89 -8.71 -0.39
N GLU A 31 -3.14 -7.83 0.59
CA GLU A 31 -4.34 -7.01 0.61
C GLU A 31 -4.42 -6.08 -0.62
N LEU A 32 -3.31 -5.47 -1.01
CA LEU A 32 -3.26 -4.66 -2.23
C LEU A 32 -3.54 -5.50 -3.49
N GLU A 33 -2.94 -6.69 -3.59
CA GLU A 33 -3.19 -7.63 -4.70
C GLU A 33 -4.67 -8.04 -4.78
N ILE A 34 -5.32 -8.27 -3.63
CA ILE A 34 -6.76 -8.57 -3.57
C ILE A 34 -7.56 -7.40 -4.12
N ILE A 35 -7.29 -6.17 -3.68
CA ILE A 35 -7.99 -4.96 -4.16
C ILE A 35 -7.81 -4.79 -5.68
N GLU A 36 -6.59 -4.99 -6.20
CA GLU A 36 -6.29 -4.94 -7.64
C GLU A 36 -7.09 -6.01 -8.41
N LYS A 37 -7.12 -7.24 -7.89
CA LYS A 37 -7.86 -8.36 -8.49
C LYS A 37 -9.37 -8.15 -8.47
N GLU A 38 -9.93 -7.70 -7.35
CA GLU A 38 -11.35 -7.39 -7.22
C GLU A 38 -11.79 -6.28 -8.19
N ASN A 39 -10.96 -5.27 -8.37
CA ASN A 39 -11.20 -4.23 -9.36
C ASN A 39 -11.24 -4.80 -10.78
N GLN A 40 -10.25 -5.63 -11.17
CA GLN A 40 -10.25 -6.26 -12.49
C GLN A 40 -11.48 -7.15 -12.70
N GLU A 41 -11.82 -8.00 -11.73
CA GLU A 41 -13.02 -8.85 -11.78
C GLU A 41 -14.32 -8.04 -11.84
N CYS A 42 -14.35 -6.85 -11.24
CA CYS A 42 -15.48 -5.92 -11.33
C CYS A 42 -15.59 -5.33 -12.74
N LEU A 43 -14.47 -4.88 -13.32
CA LEU A 43 -14.43 -4.32 -14.68
C LEU A 43 -14.79 -5.37 -15.74
N ASP A 44 -14.31 -6.61 -15.60
CA ASP A 44 -14.55 -7.71 -16.54
C ASP A 44 -16.04 -8.06 -16.68
N LYS A 45 -16.87 -7.72 -15.68
CA LYS A 45 -18.33 -7.88 -15.76
C LYS A 45 -18.99 -6.89 -16.74
N GLY A 46 -18.31 -5.81 -17.10
CA GLY A 46 -18.79 -4.78 -18.04
C GLY A 46 -20.00 -3.97 -17.53
N LYS A 47 -20.37 -4.10 -16.25
CA LYS A 47 -21.53 -3.43 -15.64
C LYS A 47 -21.08 -2.56 -14.48
N PHE A 48 -21.68 -1.37 -14.37
CA PHE A 48 -21.37 -0.41 -13.30
C PHE A 48 -19.86 -0.10 -13.18
N MET A 49 -19.13 -0.07 -14.31
CA MET A 49 -17.66 0.07 -14.32
C MET A 49 -17.18 1.36 -13.64
N PHE A 50 -17.94 2.46 -13.76
CA PHE A 50 -17.67 3.68 -12.99
C PHE A 50 -17.67 3.42 -11.47
N ASN A 51 -18.63 2.64 -10.96
CA ASN A 51 -18.67 2.28 -9.55
C ASN A 51 -17.50 1.37 -9.15
N CYS A 52 -17.06 0.47 -10.03
CA CYS A 52 -15.84 -0.33 -9.81
C CYS A 52 -14.64 0.59 -9.55
N SER A 53 -14.41 1.58 -10.41
CA SER A 53 -13.27 2.50 -10.28
C SER A 53 -13.36 3.40 -9.05
N VAL A 54 -14.57 3.83 -8.66
CA VAL A 54 -14.77 4.58 -7.41
C VAL A 54 -14.42 3.70 -6.20
N LYS A 55 -14.91 2.46 -6.16
CA LYS A 55 -14.60 1.49 -5.09
C LYS A 55 -13.09 1.24 -5.01
N TYR A 56 -12.46 0.96 -6.15
CA TYR A 56 -11.02 0.70 -6.23
C TYR A 56 -10.18 1.85 -5.66
N TYR A 57 -10.52 3.10 -5.99
CA TYR A 57 -9.88 4.27 -5.40
C TYR A 57 -10.10 4.36 -3.88
N GLN A 58 -11.33 4.15 -3.40
CA GLN A 58 -11.65 4.22 -1.97
C GLN A 58 -10.91 3.14 -1.16
N GLU A 59 -10.82 1.93 -1.69
CA GLU A 59 -10.11 0.82 -1.06
C GLU A 59 -8.61 1.08 -0.98
N ASN A 60 -8.02 1.63 -2.06
CA ASN A 60 -6.64 2.08 -2.04
C ASN A 60 -6.39 3.19 -1.02
N ASP A 61 -7.22 4.24 -0.99
CA ASP A 61 -7.04 5.35 -0.02
C ASP A 61 -7.20 4.87 1.44
N SER A 62 -8.10 3.92 1.70
CA SER A 62 -8.23 3.27 2.99
C SER A 62 -6.98 2.45 3.35
N LEU A 63 -6.51 1.60 2.43
CA LEU A 63 -5.34 0.77 2.64
C LEU A 63 -4.07 1.60 2.86
N LEU A 64 -3.91 2.72 2.15
CA LEU A 64 -2.82 3.67 2.38
C LEU A 64 -2.73 4.10 3.84
N ASN A 65 -3.85 4.46 4.45
CA ASN A 65 -3.89 4.88 5.85
C ASN A 65 -3.56 3.72 6.80
N ILE A 66 -4.03 2.50 6.50
CA ILE A 66 -3.71 1.29 7.29
C ILE A 66 -2.20 1.01 7.24
N VAL A 67 -1.63 1.01 6.04
CA VAL A 67 -0.20 0.73 5.79
C VAL A 67 0.67 1.78 6.48
N TYR A 68 0.38 3.07 6.28
CA TYR A 68 1.09 4.17 6.92
C TYR A 68 1.08 4.03 8.46
N ASN A 69 -0.10 3.80 9.06
CA ASN A 69 -0.23 3.63 10.51
C ASN A 69 0.45 2.36 11.05
N LYS A 70 0.53 1.29 10.24
CA LYS A 70 1.26 0.08 10.60
C LYS A 70 2.75 0.35 10.63
N ILE A 71 3.29 0.98 9.57
CA ILE A 71 4.71 1.33 9.47
C ILE A 71 5.12 2.24 10.61
N GLU A 72 4.39 3.35 10.78
CA GLU A 72 4.72 4.34 11.78
C GLU A 72 4.82 3.72 13.18
N ARG A 73 3.97 2.76 13.55
CA ARG A 73 4.04 2.11 14.87
C ARG A 73 5.27 1.25 15.09
N ASN A 74 5.89 0.73 14.04
CA ASN A 74 7.04 -0.20 14.12
C ASN A 74 8.40 0.47 13.94
N LEU A 75 8.41 1.73 13.48
CA LEU A 75 9.64 2.49 13.25
C LEU A 75 10.21 3.13 14.53
N ASN A 76 11.52 3.37 14.54
CA ASN A 76 12.16 4.19 15.58
C ASN A 76 11.83 5.69 15.38
N SER A 77 12.20 6.55 16.33
CA SER A 77 11.84 7.98 16.30
C SER A 77 12.38 8.74 15.08
N GLU A 78 13.58 8.41 14.60
CA GLU A 78 14.18 9.06 13.44
C GLU A 78 13.49 8.62 12.15
N GLU A 79 13.25 7.32 11.99
CA GLU A 79 12.54 6.75 10.83
C GLU A 79 11.09 7.22 10.77
N LYS A 80 10.41 7.32 11.91
CA LYS A 80 9.07 7.91 12.03
C LYS A 80 9.02 9.33 11.48
N LEU A 81 10.01 10.16 11.83
CA LEU A 81 10.08 11.53 11.36
C LEU A 81 10.23 11.57 9.83
N LYS A 82 11.16 10.78 9.28
CA LYS A 82 11.38 10.68 7.83
C LYS A 82 10.13 10.23 7.07
N ILE A 83 9.43 9.20 7.55
CA ILE A 83 8.20 8.72 6.91
C ILE A 83 7.06 9.74 7.02
N ARG A 84 6.93 10.45 8.15
CA ARG A 84 5.94 11.54 8.30
C ARG A 84 6.20 12.67 7.31
N GLU A 85 7.43 13.16 7.23
CA GLU A 85 7.82 14.23 6.30
C GLU A 85 7.58 13.79 4.85
N SER A 86 8.04 12.60 4.47
CA SER A 86 7.75 12.02 3.15
C SER A 86 6.26 11.90 2.86
N GLN A 87 5.44 11.56 3.85
CA GLN A 87 3.99 11.43 3.67
C GLN A 87 3.32 12.79 3.46
N ILE A 88 3.75 13.83 4.17
CA ILE A 88 3.26 15.20 3.97
C ILE A 88 3.59 15.68 2.56
N GLU A 89 4.84 15.53 2.12
CA GLU A 89 5.26 15.90 0.77
C GLU A 89 4.48 15.12 -0.30
N TRP A 90 4.26 13.82 -0.09
CA TRP A 90 3.50 13.00 -1.01
C TRP A 90 2.02 13.42 -1.08
N LEU A 91 1.40 13.83 0.02
CA LEU A 91 0.02 14.33 0.03
C LEU A 91 -0.11 15.62 -0.80
N GLU A 92 0.86 16.52 -0.71
CA GLU A 92 0.90 17.72 -1.57
C GLU A 92 1.06 17.37 -3.05
N LEU A 93 1.89 16.38 -3.35
CA LEU A 93 2.06 15.86 -4.71
C LEU A 93 0.77 15.21 -5.23
N ARG A 94 0.11 14.39 -4.41
CA ARG A 94 -1.17 13.74 -4.72
C ARG A 94 -2.21 14.79 -5.08
N ASP A 95 -2.33 15.84 -4.29
CA ASP A 95 -3.34 16.89 -4.52
C ASP A 95 -3.08 17.65 -5.83
N LYS A 96 -1.81 17.88 -6.19
CA LYS A 96 -1.43 18.44 -7.50
C LYS A 96 -1.74 17.48 -8.65
N GLU A 97 -1.36 16.21 -8.52
CA GLU A 97 -1.61 15.20 -9.56
C GLU A 97 -3.11 14.95 -9.75
N PHE A 98 -3.91 14.94 -8.67
CA PHE A 98 -5.35 14.77 -8.76
C PHE A 98 -6.03 15.94 -9.43
N LYS A 99 -5.56 17.17 -9.22
CA LYS A 99 -6.02 18.34 -10.00
C LYS A 99 -5.71 18.15 -11.48
N LYS A 100 -4.51 17.69 -11.83
CA LYS A 100 -4.10 17.39 -13.21
C LYS A 100 -4.98 16.30 -13.83
N ILE A 101 -5.15 15.16 -13.18
CA ILE A 101 -6.05 14.07 -13.61
C ILE A 101 -7.47 14.57 -13.83
N ASN A 102 -8.01 15.38 -12.91
CA ASN A 102 -9.37 15.92 -13.05
C ASN A 102 -9.53 16.82 -14.29
N SER A 103 -8.50 17.61 -14.60
CA SER A 103 -8.47 18.54 -15.74
C SER A 103 -8.09 17.90 -17.08
N GLU A 104 -7.63 16.64 -17.07
CA GLU A 104 -7.17 15.95 -18.27
C GLU A 104 -8.31 15.74 -19.26
N ASN A 105 -8.06 16.04 -20.53
CA ASN A 105 -8.93 15.64 -21.64
C ASN A 105 -8.57 14.21 -22.03
N THR A 106 -9.41 13.27 -21.61
CA THR A 106 -9.19 11.83 -21.80
C THR A 106 -9.64 11.32 -23.17
N GLY A 107 -10.29 12.17 -23.98
CA GLY A 107 -10.95 11.75 -25.22
C GLY A 107 -12.32 11.07 -25.04
N PHE A 108 -12.73 10.78 -23.80
CA PHE A 108 -14.05 10.21 -23.48
C PHE A 108 -15.15 11.27 -23.23
N GLY A 109 -14.84 12.55 -23.48
CA GLY A 109 -15.74 13.67 -23.18
C GLY A 109 -15.84 13.91 -21.67
N ASN A 110 -17.03 14.29 -21.19
CA ASN A 110 -17.28 14.62 -19.77
C ASN A 110 -18.26 13.62 -19.10
N GLY A 111 -18.39 12.43 -19.68
CA GLY A 111 -19.34 11.39 -19.26
C GLY A 111 -18.85 10.49 -18.12
N LEU A 112 -19.52 9.37 -17.91
CA LEU A 112 -19.12 8.39 -16.90
C LEU A 112 -17.80 7.70 -17.23
N ASP A 113 -17.49 7.49 -18.51
CA ASP A 113 -16.25 6.85 -18.95
C ASP A 113 -15.02 7.71 -18.62
N ASP A 114 -15.12 9.04 -18.83
CA ASP A 114 -14.09 10.00 -18.41
C ASP A 114 -13.87 9.94 -16.89
N LYS A 115 -14.95 9.93 -16.11
CA LYS A 115 -14.86 9.82 -14.64
C LYS A 115 -14.25 8.51 -14.21
N MET A 116 -14.69 7.38 -14.79
CA MET A 116 -14.16 6.05 -14.52
C MET A 116 -12.65 6.02 -14.73
N PHE A 117 -12.19 6.47 -15.90
CA PHE A 117 -10.77 6.55 -16.23
C PHE A 117 -9.98 7.41 -15.22
N LYS A 118 -10.50 8.59 -14.87
CA LYS A 118 -9.86 9.48 -13.88
C LYS A 118 -9.79 8.84 -12.48
N TYR A 119 -10.80 8.08 -12.07
CA TYR A 119 -10.75 7.34 -10.80
C TYR A 119 -9.72 6.21 -10.83
N GLN A 120 -9.57 5.49 -11.95
CA GLN A 120 -8.50 4.49 -12.10
C GLN A 120 -7.12 5.12 -11.94
N LYS A 121 -6.84 6.22 -12.65
CA LYS A 121 -5.55 6.91 -12.55
C LYS A 121 -5.24 7.38 -11.12
N LYS A 122 -6.26 7.86 -10.40
CA LYS A 122 -6.10 8.23 -8.99
C LYS A 122 -5.77 7.02 -8.12
N ALA A 123 -6.50 5.91 -8.30
CA ALA A 123 -6.27 4.70 -7.55
C ALA A 123 -4.85 4.16 -7.80
N GLU A 124 -4.41 4.06 -9.06
CA GLU A 124 -3.05 3.65 -9.44
C GLU A 124 -1.99 4.53 -8.77
N PHE A 125 -2.18 5.86 -8.78
CA PHE A 125 -1.26 6.78 -8.10
C PHE A 125 -1.15 6.51 -6.59
N VAL A 126 -2.26 6.14 -5.94
CA VAL A 126 -2.29 5.75 -4.53
C VAL A 126 -1.63 4.37 -4.33
N SER A 127 -1.91 3.39 -5.20
CA SER A 127 -1.32 2.05 -5.15
C SER A 127 0.20 2.10 -5.17
N GLU A 128 0.79 2.95 -6.01
CA GLU A 128 2.25 3.11 -6.06
C GLU A 128 2.84 3.64 -4.75
N ARG A 129 2.11 4.52 -4.03
CA ARG A 129 2.53 4.95 -2.70
C ARG A 129 2.42 3.83 -1.68
N ILE A 130 1.37 3.01 -1.75
CA ILE A 130 1.21 1.85 -0.87
C ILE A 130 2.39 0.89 -1.06
N LYS A 131 2.74 0.55 -2.31
CA LYS A 131 3.89 -0.31 -2.64
C LYS A 131 5.19 0.27 -2.09
N TYR A 132 5.42 1.57 -2.27
CA TYR A 132 6.57 2.26 -1.69
C TYR A 132 6.61 2.10 -0.17
N LEU A 133 5.51 2.38 0.53
CA LEU A 133 5.45 2.32 1.99
C LEU A 133 5.67 0.88 2.50
N ILE A 134 5.06 -0.12 1.87
CA ILE A 134 5.28 -1.54 2.22
C ILE A 134 6.75 -1.91 2.04
N ASN A 135 7.41 -1.44 0.98
CA ASN A 135 8.84 -1.68 0.78
C ASN A 135 9.70 -1.01 1.87
N GLU A 136 9.36 0.20 2.29
CA GLU A 136 10.04 0.83 3.44
C GLU A 136 9.80 0.07 4.74
N PHE A 137 8.62 -0.52 4.92
CA PHE A 137 8.32 -1.39 6.06
C PHE A 137 9.23 -2.61 6.10
N LEU A 138 9.36 -3.32 4.97
CA LEU A 138 10.19 -4.52 4.84
C LEU A 138 11.65 -4.22 5.18
N LYS A 139 12.19 -3.13 4.61
CA LYS A 139 13.56 -2.68 4.91
C LYS A 139 13.77 -2.41 6.40
N ALA A 140 12.79 -1.80 7.07
CA ALA A 140 12.88 -1.53 8.51
C ALA A 140 12.83 -2.80 9.37
N LEU A 141 12.19 -3.87 8.88
CA LEU A 141 12.20 -5.19 9.51
C LEU A 141 13.50 -5.99 9.25
N GLY A 142 14.35 -5.50 8.34
CA GLY A 142 15.56 -6.22 7.90
C GLY A 142 15.26 -7.35 6.91
N GLU A 143 14.14 -7.27 6.20
CA GLU A 143 13.71 -8.19 5.13
C GLU A 143 14.10 -7.66 3.74
#